data_AF-F0SPN8-F1
#
_entry.id   AF-F0SPN8-F1
#
_cell.length_a   1.000
_cell.length_b   1.000
_cell.length_c   1.000
_cell.angle_alpha   90.00
_cell.angle_beta   90.00
_cell.angle_gamma   90.00
#
_symmetry.space_group_name_H-M   'P 1'
#
loop_
_entity.id
_entity.type
_entity.pdbx_description
1 polymer ?
#
loop_
_entity_poly.entity_id
_entity_poly.type
_entity_poly.pdbx_seq_one_letter_code
_entity_poly.pdbx_strand_id
1 'polypeptide(L)'
;MHLRFTSALAMLALAVGCSSEPAEQPESAQQNEVEPAPSPVAMTIDGKPEISIATLRKDLGANSRAEFSKAGGRVIAANLMHAEVETIEPLKGLPLRYLDLTQQKVDDISVLEGMPLEELYLEQTNVSDLSPLKGAPLLVLRMEHTPVSDLSPLEGMQLRQLNVFDTKVTDLSPIAGMPLDTLWITDSQVKDIAVLKDMNLVSLDLENTPVTDLSPLAGQTSLKRLNIAGSDVTDLTPLRGLALDRLIFTPEKIEKGLEVVREMPSLQNIGRSFDTVSAPGLFWAGYDSQPKESKKEETPKAEEQPQEAMKEQAKEEAPADEKPLENEEKTDKPAETPATEPAAESKEESEKPAQN
;
A
#
# COMPACT_ATOMS: atom_id res chain seq x y z
N MET A 1 4.15 -3.53 24.51
CA MET A 1 5.15 -3.19 25.56
C MET A 1 4.97 -1.72 25.91
N HIS A 2 4.35 -1.39 27.05
CA HIS A 2 4.06 0.01 27.41
C HIS A 2 5.04 0.54 28.47
N LEU A 3 5.72 1.65 28.17
CA LEU A 3 6.48 2.42 29.16
C LEU A 3 5.64 3.62 29.60
N ARG A 4 5.11 3.58 30.83
CA ARG A 4 4.57 4.77 31.50
C ARG A 4 5.66 5.37 32.37
N PHE A 5 6.04 6.62 32.10
CA PHE A 5 6.87 7.37 33.04
C PHE A 5 6.07 7.69 34.30
N THR A 6 6.66 7.41 35.46
CA THR A 6 6.12 7.77 36.76
C THR A 6 6.91 8.94 37.34
N SER A 7 6.20 9.84 38.02
CA SER A 7 6.79 10.71 39.02
C SER A 7 5.78 10.83 40.16
N ALA A 8 6.24 10.72 41.39
CA ALA A 8 5.40 10.68 42.57
C ALA A 8 5.78 11.82 43.52
N LEU A 9 4.78 12.45 44.12
CA LEU A 9 4.95 13.16 45.37
C LEU A 9 3.73 12.90 46.25
N ALA A 10 3.98 12.53 47.51
CA ALA A 10 2.94 12.21 48.48
C ALA A 10 3.00 13.19 49.64
N MET A 11 1.82 13.59 50.15
CA MET A 11 1.66 14.00 51.54
C MET A 11 0.35 13.45 52.09
N LEU A 12 0.32 13.24 53.41
CA LEU A 12 -0.73 12.55 54.15
C LEU A 12 -1.20 13.46 55.29
N ALA A 13 -2.50 13.68 55.40
CA ALA A 13 -3.14 14.30 56.57
C ALA A 13 -4.52 13.64 56.81
N LEU A 14 -4.96 13.59 58.06
CA LEU A 14 -6.09 12.75 58.49
C LEU A 14 -7.25 13.55 59.09
N ALA A 15 -8.43 13.32 58.53
CA ALA A 15 -9.72 13.09 59.20
C ALA A 15 -10.39 14.20 60.07
N VAL A 16 -11.67 13.94 60.35
CA VAL A 16 -12.62 14.73 61.18
C VAL A 16 -13.05 16.09 60.56
N GLY A 17 -14.33 16.46 60.52
CA GLY A 17 -15.55 15.72 60.87
C GLY A 17 -16.76 16.63 61.14
N CYS A 18 -17.94 16.02 61.32
CA CYS A 18 -19.23 16.64 61.69
C CYS A 18 -19.93 17.53 60.62
N SER A 19 -21.21 17.81 60.90
CA SER A 19 -22.21 18.42 60.03
C SER A 19 -23.13 19.32 60.86
N SER A 20 -23.57 20.46 60.32
CA SER A 20 -24.92 21.03 60.58
C SER A 20 -25.16 22.37 59.87
N GLU A 21 -26.18 22.41 59.02
CA GLU A 21 -27.12 23.54 58.77
C GLU A 21 -26.63 24.90 58.19
N PRO A 22 -27.54 25.69 57.59
CA PRO A 22 -27.19 26.81 56.71
C PRO A 22 -27.21 28.19 57.38
N ALA A 23 -26.52 29.15 56.77
CA ALA A 23 -26.60 30.58 57.10
C ALA A 23 -26.81 31.43 55.83
N GLU A 24 -27.54 32.52 56.01
CA GLU A 24 -28.20 33.40 55.05
C GLU A 24 -27.29 34.02 53.96
N GLN A 25 -27.87 34.32 52.79
CA GLN A 25 -27.23 35.14 51.76
C GLN A 25 -27.20 36.62 52.20
N PRO A 26 -26.07 37.33 52.03
CA PRO A 26 -26.07 38.77 51.82
C PRO A 26 -26.11 39.10 50.32
N GLU A 27 -27.03 39.98 49.90
CA GLU A 27 -26.97 40.59 48.56
C GLU A 27 -25.72 41.48 48.42
N SER A 28 -24.95 41.34 47.33
CA SER A 28 -24.09 42.43 46.86
C SER A 28 -23.59 42.23 45.42
N ALA A 29 -23.33 43.35 44.75
CA ALA A 29 -22.54 43.52 43.52
C ALA A 29 -22.95 42.68 42.29
N GLN A 30 -23.65 43.33 41.35
CA GLN A 30 -23.53 42.97 39.93
C GLN A 30 -22.06 43.13 39.51
N GLN A 31 -21.36 42.01 39.28
CA GLN A 31 -20.09 42.02 38.59
C GLN A 31 -20.38 41.99 37.09
N ASN A 32 -19.96 43.03 36.36
CA ASN A 32 -19.91 42.96 34.91
C ASN A 32 -18.84 41.95 34.52
N GLU A 33 -19.24 40.77 34.06
CA GLU A 33 -18.33 39.83 33.42
C GLU A 33 -17.78 40.47 32.14
N VAL A 34 -16.57 41.00 32.23
CA VAL A 34 -15.77 41.36 31.07
C VAL A 34 -15.36 40.03 30.43
N GLU A 35 -15.86 39.75 29.22
CA GLU A 35 -15.43 38.56 28.47
C GLU A 35 -13.90 38.48 28.45
N PRO A 36 -13.29 37.32 28.77
CA PRO A 36 -11.85 37.17 28.69
C PRO A 36 -11.43 37.40 27.23
N ALA A 37 -10.64 38.45 27.00
CA ALA A 37 -10.18 38.82 25.67
C ALA A 37 -9.57 37.60 24.95
N PRO A 38 -9.89 37.38 23.65
CA PRO A 38 -9.52 36.16 22.96
C PRO A 38 -8.01 35.95 23.02
N SER A 39 -7.59 34.78 23.51
CA SER A 39 -6.18 34.41 23.63
C SER A 39 -5.48 34.62 22.28
N PRO A 40 -4.26 35.20 22.27
CA PRO A 40 -3.57 35.52 21.02
C PRO A 40 -3.38 34.24 20.18
N VAL A 41 -3.82 34.31 18.93
CA VAL A 41 -3.70 33.20 17.97
C VAL A 41 -2.21 32.86 17.83
N ALA A 42 -1.85 31.61 18.13
CA ALA A 42 -0.50 31.11 17.95
C ALA A 42 -0.08 31.25 16.48
N MET A 43 1.18 31.60 16.23
CA MET A 43 1.71 31.86 14.90
C MET A 43 2.87 30.93 14.58
N THR A 44 2.88 30.42 13.34
CA THR A 44 4.00 29.68 12.79
C THR A 44 5.23 30.59 12.58
N ILE A 45 6.40 30.00 12.37
CA ILE A 45 7.64 30.73 12.07
C ILE A 45 7.56 31.64 10.82
N ASP A 46 6.60 31.42 9.93
CA ASP A 46 6.30 32.26 8.75
C ASP A 46 5.13 33.24 8.95
N GLY A 47 4.66 33.41 10.18
CA GLY A 47 3.63 34.41 10.54
C GLY A 47 2.19 34.03 10.14
N LYS A 48 1.94 32.76 9.83
CA LYS A 48 0.58 32.24 9.58
C LYS A 48 -0.05 31.73 10.88
N PRO A 49 -1.39 31.73 11.02
CA PRO A 49 -2.05 31.08 12.14
C PRO A 49 -1.67 29.61 12.28
N GLU A 50 -1.30 29.20 13.48
CA GLU A 50 -1.03 27.80 13.83
C GLU A 50 -2.35 27.07 14.07
N ILE A 51 -2.64 26.04 13.26
CA ILE A 51 -3.79 25.16 13.51
C ILE A 51 -3.56 24.35 14.79
N SER A 52 -4.50 24.39 15.73
CA SER A 52 -4.41 23.59 16.96
C SER A 52 -4.63 22.10 16.65
N ILE A 53 -4.00 21.20 17.41
CA ILE A 53 -4.20 19.75 17.21
C ILE A 53 -5.64 19.33 17.54
N ALA A 54 -6.31 20.03 18.48
CA ALA A 54 -7.72 19.79 18.76
C ALA A 54 -8.63 20.23 17.60
N THR A 55 -8.28 21.33 16.91
CA THR A 55 -8.94 21.81 15.70
C THR A 55 -8.74 20.81 14.56
N LEU A 56 -7.49 20.51 14.19
CA LEU A 56 -7.18 19.59 13.09
C LEU A 56 -7.82 18.21 13.29
N ARG A 57 -7.74 17.63 14.49
CA ARG A 57 -8.38 16.35 14.81
C ARG A 57 -9.90 16.41 14.60
N LYS A 58 -10.56 17.46 15.11
CA LYS A 58 -12.01 17.65 14.97
C LYS A 58 -12.41 17.81 13.50
N ASP A 59 -11.66 18.61 12.75
CA ASP A 59 -12.01 18.93 11.36
C ASP A 59 -11.78 17.73 10.41
N LEU A 60 -10.92 16.78 10.78
CA LEU A 60 -10.76 15.46 10.13
C LEU A 60 -11.85 14.44 10.51
N GLY A 61 -12.74 14.77 11.47
CA GLY A 61 -13.65 13.81 12.11
C GLY A 61 -12.95 12.76 12.99
N ALA A 62 -11.64 12.93 13.26
CA ALA A 62 -10.78 11.89 13.79
C ALA A 62 -10.98 11.61 15.29
N ASN A 63 -10.91 10.34 15.68
CA ASN A 63 -10.99 9.91 17.07
C ASN A 63 -9.69 10.22 17.87
N SER A 64 -9.60 9.73 19.11
CA SER A 64 -8.46 9.99 20.00
C SER A 64 -7.14 9.32 19.59
N ARG A 65 -7.14 8.35 18.66
CA ARG A 65 -5.93 7.66 18.18
C ARG A 65 -5.10 8.46 17.17
N ALA A 66 -5.66 9.47 16.51
CA ALA A 66 -4.87 10.33 15.63
C ALA A 66 -3.73 11.00 16.39
N GLU A 67 -2.49 10.82 15.95
CA GLU A 67 -1.29 11.44 16.54
C GLU A 67 -0.68 12.43 15.55
N PHE A 68 -0.17 13.55 16.07
CA PHE A 68 0.34 14.65 15.26
C PHE A 68 1.61 15.22 15.87
N SER A 69 2.67 15.37 15.07
CA SER A 69 3.92 16.00 15.50
C SER A 69 4.11 17.36 14.85
N LYS A 70 4.69 18.30 15.61
CA LYS A 70 4.94 19.68 15.16
C LYS A 70 6.42 20.05 15.18
N ALA A 71 6.81 20.91 14.24
CA ALA A 71 8.07 21.64 14.25
C ALA A 71 7.82 23.10 13.82
N GLY A 72 8.36 24.07 14.55
CA GLY A 72 8.17 25.50 14.25
C GLY A 72 6.70 25.97 14.24
N GLY A 73 5.85 25.37 15.09
CA GLY A 73 4.39 25.60 15.14
C GLY A 73 3.58 24.89 14.04
N ARG A 74 4.24 24.36 13.00
CA ARG A 74 3.61 23.66 11.88
C ARG A 74 3.49 22.16 12.16
N VAL A 75 2.36 21.56 11.78
CA VAL A 75 2.22 20.08 11.75
C VAL A 75 3.06 19.53 10.62
N ILE A 76 3.93 18.56 10.93
CA ILE A 76 4.88 17.95 9.97
C ILE A 76 4.76 16.44 9.84
N ALA A 77 4.01 15.81 10.74
CA ALA A 77 3.68 14.39 10.65
C ALA A 77 2.28 14.15 11.24
N ALA A 78 1.52 13.26 10.62
CA ALA A 78 0.25 12.77 11.13
C ALA A 78 0.23 11.24 11.04
N ASN A 79 -0.02 10.55 12.15
CA ASN A 79 -0.40 9.15 12.14
C ASN A 79 -1.90 9.05 12.38
N LEU A 80 -2.62 8.50 11.40
CA LEU A 80 -4.07 8.35 11.41
C LEU A 80 -4.46 6.85 11.40
N MET A 81 -3.55 5.94 11.78
CA MET A 81 -3.83 4.51 11.89
C MET A 81 -4.94 4.25 12.91
N HIS A 82 -6.02 3.58 12.48
CA HIS A 82 -7.25 3.38 13.24
C HIS A 82 -7.88 4.68 13.82
N ALA A 83 -7.61 5.85 13.22
CA ALA A 83 -8.14 7.13 13.67
C ALA A 83 -9.61 7.37 13.29
N GLU A 84 -10.18 6.51 12.44
CA GLU A 84 -11.58 6.53 12.00
C GLU A 84 -11.96 7.90 11.37
N VAL A 85 -11.08 8.44 10.52
CA VAL A 85 -11.25 9.78 9.93
C VAL A 85 -12.41 9.83 8.94
N GLU A 86 -13.15 10.94 8.95
CA GLU A 86 -14.25 11.21 8.01
C GLU A 86 -13.75 11.83 6.69
N THR A 87 -12.60 12.53 6.73
CA THR A 87 -11.99 13.18 5.56
C THR A 87 -10.50 13.45 5.80
N ILE A 88 -9.74 13.72 4.73
CA ILE A 88 -8.35 14.20 4.76
C ILE A 88 -8.14 15.59 4.15
N GLU A 89 -9.18 16.28 3.66
CA GLU A 89 -9.09 17.67 3.15
C GLU A 89 -8.42 18.67 4.13
N PRO A 90 -8.60 18.59 5.47
CA PRO A 90 -7.85 19.42 6.43
C PRO A 90 -6.32 19.23 6.45
N LEU A 91 -5.77 18.19 5.79
CA LEU A 91 -4.32 18.01 5.66
C LEU A 91 -3.70 18.86 4.53
N LYS A 92 -4.52 19.38 3.62
CA LYS A 92 -4.12 20.01 2.36
C LYS A 92 -3.21 21.21 2.56
N GLY A 93 -2.02 21.14 1.97
CA GLY A 93 -1.01 22.20 2.09
C GLY A 93 -0.33 22.31 3.46
N LEU A 94 -0.58 21.38 4.39
CA LEU A 94 0.30 21.20 5.55
C LEU A 94 1.67 20.69 5.08
N PRO A 95 2.78 21.09 5.73
CA PRO A 95 4.12 20.63 5.36
C PRO A 95 4.41 19.23 5.95
N LEU A 96 3.53 18.26 5.69
CA LEU A 96 3.72 16.89 6.15
C LEU A 96 4.89 16.24 5.41
N ARG A 97 5.80 15.62 6.17
CA ARG A 97 6.88 14.75 5.68
C ARG A 97 6.58 13.28 5.93
N TYR A 98 5.71 12.99 6.91
CA TYR A 98 5.19 11.65 7.21
C TYR A 98 3.67 11.70 7.28
N LEU A 99 3.00 10.79 6.59
CA LEU A 99 1.56 10.58 6.70
C LEU A 99 1.25 9.08 6.69
N ASP A 100 0.49 8.63 7.69
CA ASP A 100 0.00 7.25 7.78
C ASP A 100 -1.53 7.25 7.78
N LEU A 101 -2.11 6.66 6.72
CA LEU A 101 -3.55 6.48 6.49
C LEU A 101 -3.98 5.02 6.65
N THR A 102 -3.19 4.18 7.33
CA THR A 102 -3.44 2.75 7.47
C THR A 102 -4.86 2.46 7.98
N GLN A 103 -5.58 1.58 7.27
CA GLN A 103 -6.98 1.22 7.50
C GLN A 103 -7.97 2.39 7.50
N GLN A 104 -7.64 3.53 6.89
CA GLN A 104 -8.60 4.63 6.71
C GLN A 104 -9.40 4.42 5.41
N LYS A 105 -10.67 4.85 5.41
CA LYS A 105 -11.58 4.69 4.26
C LYS A 105 -11.36 5.78 3.20
N VAL A 106 -10.11 5.94 2.79
CA VAL A 106 -9.66 6.91 1.78
C VAL A 106 -9.51 6.20 0.44
N ASP A 107 -10.06 6.80 -0.61
CA ASP A 107 -9.89 6.44 -2.03
C ASP A 107 -9.25 7.60 -2.81
N ASP A 108 -9.73 8.83 -2.63
CA ASP A 108 -9.10 10.04 -3.16
C ASP A 108 -7.97 10.58 -2.27
N ILE A 109 -6.78 10.75 -2.86
CA ILE A 109 -5.61 11.39 -2.25
C ILE A 109 -5.17 12.68 -2.97
N SER A 110 -6.04 13.29 -3.78
CA SER A 110 -5.82 14.57 -4.49
C SER A 110 -5.30 15.68 -3.58
N VAL A 111 -5.69 15.67 -2.30
CA VAL A 111 -5.30 16.66 -1.28
C VAL A 111 -3.79 16.62 -0.94
N LEU A 112 -3.09 15.55 -1.34
CA LEU A 112 -1.65 15.37 -1.15
C LEU A 112 -0.79 15.95 -2.30
N GLU A 113 -1.41 16.47 -3.37
CA GLU A 113 -0.69 17.00 -4.54
C GLU A 113 0.32 18.09 -4.13
N GLY A 114 1.59 17.87 -4.50
CA GLY A 114 2.70 18.80 -4.20
C GLY A 114 3.10 18.89 -2.73
N MET A 115 2.58 18.04 -1.84
CA MET A 115 3.01 18.00 -0.43
C MET A 115 4.42 17.39 -0.28
N PRO A 116 5.24 17.86 0.69
CA PRO A 116 6.64 17.45 0.85
C PRO A 116 6.78 16.11 1.59
N LEU A 117 5.97 15.11 1.23
CA LEU A 117 5.94 13.79 1.85
C LEU A 117 7.19 12.99 1.49
N GLU A 118 7.85 12.46 2.52
CA GLU A 118 9.01 11.55 2.44
C GLU A 118 8.62 10.11 2.82
N GLU A 119 7.62 9.94 3.68
CA GLU A 119 7.00 8.65 4.00
C GLU A 119 5.47 8.76 3.89
N LEU A 120 4.86 7.85 3.12
CA LEU A 120 3.41 7.72 2.98
C LEU A 120 2.97 6.26 3.10
N TYR A 121 2.14 5.97 4.10
CA TYR A 121 1.60 4.63 4.37
C TYR A 121 0.10 4.64 4.03
N LEU A 122 -0.31 3.77 3.11
CA LEU A 122 -1.67 3.62 2.54
C LEU A 122 -2.23 2.21 2.74
N GLU A 123 -1.62 1.40 3.61
CA GLU A 123 -1.98 0.02 3.92
C GLU A 123 -3.49 -0.14 4.22
N GLN A 124 -4.17 -1.04 3.51
CA GLN A 124 -5.59 -1.35 3.66
C GLN A 124 -6.52 -0.13 3.47
N THR A 125 -6.19 0.74 2.51
CA THR A 125 -7.05 1.82 2.00
C THR A 125 -7.69 1.44 0.66
N ASN A 126 -8.63 2.27 0.16
CA ASN A 126 -9.27 2.09 -1.15
C ASN A 126 -8.55 2.83 -2.29
N VAL A 127 -7.37 3.41 -2.03
CA VAL A 127 -6.62 4.20 -3.03
C VAL A 127 -6.27 3.35 -4.25
N SER A 128 -6.50 3.91 -5.44
CA SER A 128 -6.21 3.26 -6.73
C SER A 128 -5.45 4.15 -7.72
N ASP A 129 -5.56 5.47 -7.58
CA ASP A 129 -4.82 6.45 -8.38
C ASP A 129 -3.68 7.05 -7.55
N LEU A 130 -2.46 6.95 -8.08
CA LEU A 130 -1.25 7.53 -7.50
C LEU A 130 -0.84 8.87 -8.15
N SER A 131 -1.62 9.38 -9.13
CA SER A 131 -1.34 10.63 -9.83
C SER A 131 -1.03 11.83 -8.92
N PRO A 132 -1.71 12.02 -7.77
CA PRO A 132 -1.37 13.11 -6.83
C PRO A 132 0.03 13.02 -6.19
N LEU A 133 0.68 11.84 -6.23
CA LEU A 133 2.02 11.64 -5.66
C LEU A 133 3.14 11.98 -6.65
N LYS A 134 2.82 12.32 -7.90
CA LYS A 134 3.80 12.48 -8.98
C LYS A 134 4.85 13.54 -8.66
N GLY A 135 6.10 13.10 -8.49
CA GLY A 135 7.24 13.97 -8.16
C GLY A 135 7.30 14.41 -6.69
N ALA A 136 6.50 13.82 -5.80
CA ALA A 136 6.67 13.99 -4.36
C ALA A 136 8.06 13.46 -3.91
N PRO A 137 8.67 13.99 -2.83
CA PRO A 137 9.98 13.58 -2.36
C PRO A 137 9.98 12.24 -1.58
N LEU A 138 9.11 11.30 -1.94
CA LEU A 138 8.92 10.04 -1.22
C LEU A 138 10.18 9.16 -1.26
N LEU A 139 10.55 8.68 -0.09
CA LEU A 139 11.59 7.69 0.19
C LEU A 139 10.98 6.35 0.58
N VAL A 140 9.82 6.35 1.23
CA VAL A 140 9.04 5.16 1.58
C VAL A 140 7.60 5.33 1.10
N LEU A 141 7.15 4.39 0.27
CA LEU A 141 5.73 4.22 -0.07
C LEU A 141 5.30 2.79 0.30
N ARG A 142 4.18 2.69 1.02
CA ARG A 142 3.50 1.43 1.30
C ARG A 142 2.04 1.57 0.95
N MET A 143 1.50 0.53 0.31
CA MET A 143 0.12 0.48 -0.18
C MET A 143 -0.36 -0.97 -0.24
N GLU A 144 -0.07 -1.71 0.81
CA GLU A 144 -0.44 -3.13 0.98
C GLU A 144 -1.96 -3.29 1.00
N HIS A 145 -2.49 -4.32 0.34
CA HIS A 145 -3.93 -4.56 0.20
C HIS A 145 -4.71 -3.37 -0.41
N THR A 146 -4.15 -2.70 -1.42
CA THR A 146 -4.83 -1.59 -2.14
C THR A 146 -5.19 -1.96 -3.58
N PRO A 147 -6.27 -1.39 -4.15
CA PRO A 147 -6.67 -1.65 -5.53
C PRO A 147 -5.75 -1.05 -6.61
N VAL A 148 -4.59 -0.48 -6.27
CA VAL A 148 -3.58 0.08 -7.19
C VAL A 148 -3.13 -0.97 -8.21
N SER A 149 -3.05 -0.56 -9.48
CA SER A 149 -2.49 -1.36 -10.58
C SER A 149 -1.41 -0.66 -11.41
N ASP A 150 -1.36 0.67 -11.40
CA ASP A 150 -0.42 1.47 -12.18
C ASP A 150 0.63 2.14 -11.28
N LEU A 151 1.90 2.02 -11.67
CA LEU A 151 3.05 2.66 -11.03
C LEU A 151 3.60 3.84 -11.84
N SER A 152 3.02 4.17 -13.01
CA SER A 152 3.48 5.27 -13.87
C SER A 152 3.55 6.65 -13.19
N PRO A 153 2.72 7.00 -12.18
CA PRO A 153 2.91 8.25 -11.44
C PRO A 153 4.23 8.32 -10.64
N LEU A 154 4.85 7.17 -10.34
CA LEU A 154 6.08 7.06 -9.57
C LEU A 154 7.35 7.20 -10.43
N GLU A 155 7.24 7.21 -11.77
CA GLU A 155 8.40 7.14 -12.68
C GLU A 155 9.47 8.22 -12.35
N GLY A 156 10.72 7.77 -12.14
CA GLY A 156 11.85 8.65 -11.82
C GLY A 156 11.91 9.17 -10.38
N MET A 157 11.04 8.72 -9.47
CA MET A 157 11.10 9.09 -8.05
C MET A 157 12.25 8.38 -7.29
N GLN A 158 12.69 9.01 -6.19
CA GLN A 158 13.88 8.59 -5.42
C GLN A 158 13.55 7.60 -4.29
N LEU A 159 12.55 6.73 -4.50
CA LEU A 159 12.10 5.74 -3.53
C LEU A 159 13.23 4.80 -3.09
N ARG A 160 13.28 4.51 -1.79
CA ARG A 160 14.22 3.58 -1.14
C ARG A 160 13.52 2.32 -0.64
N GLN A 161 12.26 2.42 -0.26
CA GLN A 161 11.38 1.30 0.04
C GLN A 161 10.05 1.44 -0.70
N LEU A 162 9.61 0.35 -1.33
CA LEU A 162 8.29 0.21 -1.94
C LEU A 162 7.67 -1.13 -1.51
N ASN A 163 6.42 -1.11 -1.04
CA ASN A 163 5.62 -2.32 -0.83
C ASN A 163 4.30 -2.27 -1.61
N VAL A 164 4.05 -3.32 -2.39
CA VAL A 164 2.85 -3.53 -3.22
C VAL A 164 2.24 -4.92 -2.98
N PHE A 165 2.45 -5.48 -1.79
CA PHE A 165 1.84 -6.75 -1.35
C PHE A 165 0.32 -6.72 -1.46
N ASP A 166 -0.27 -7.77 -2.07
CA ASP A 166 -1.70 -7.89 -2.38
C ASP A 166 -2.26 -6.63 -3.08
N THR A 167 -1.64 -6.26 -4.21
CA THR A 167 -2.12 -5.22 -5.12
C THR A 167 -2.29 -5.78 -6.54
N LYS A 168 -2.88 -4.98 -7.43
CA LYS A 168 -3.12 -5.35 -8.83
C LYS A 168 -1.95 -4.99 -9.76
N VAL A 169 -0.78 -4.69 -9.19
CA VAL A 169 0.45 -4.41 -9.95
C VAL A 169 0.89 -5.66 -10.71
N THR A 170 1.24 -5.46 -11.98
CA THR A 170 1.72 -6.50 -12.90
C THR A 170 2.98 -6.07 -13.66
N ASP A 171 3.11 -4.78 -13.95
CA ASP A 171 4.30 -4.17 -14.55
C ASP A 171 5.15 -3.44 -13.51
N LEU A 172 6.46 -3.66 -13.57
CA LEU A 172 7.47 -2.97 -12.76
C LEU A 172 8.34 -2.01 -13.61
N SER A 173 8.04 -1.81 -14.90
CA SER A 173 8.80 -0.88 -15.74
C SER A 173 8.90 0.56 -15.18
N PRO A 174 7.91 1.14 -14.48
CA PRO A 174 8.03 2.49 -13.92
C PRO A 174 9.07 2.63 -12.78
N ILE A 175 9.49 1.53 -12.15
CA ILE A 175 10.52 1.55 -11.08
C ILE A 175 11.95 1.34 -11.61
N ALA A 176 12.14 1.35 -12.93
CA ALA A 176 13.43 1.17 -13.58
C ALA A 176 14.48 2.17 -13.08
N GLY A 177 15.61 1.66 -12.59
CA GLY A 177 16.75 2.49 -12.15
C GLY A 177 16.54 3.25 -10.83
N MET A 178 15.41 3.08 -10.15
CA MET A 178 15.18 3.69 -8.83
C MET A 178 16.22 3.23 -7.78
N PRO A 179 16.55 4.08 -6.79
CA PRO A 179 17.48 3.74 -5.72
C PRO A 179 16.86 2.84 -4.63
N LEU A 180 16.01 1.87 -5.00
CA LEU A 180 15.35 0.97 -4.05
C LEU A 180 16.35 0.06 -3.34
N ASP A 181 16.33 0.11 -2.00
CA ASP A 181 17.04 -0.83 -1.11
C ASP A 181 16.14 -2.03 -0.76
N THR A 182 14.81 -1.83 -0.76
CA THR A 182 13.81 -2.83 -0.38
C THR A 182 12.61 -2.76 -1.31
N LEU A 183 12.28 -3.88 -1.94
CA LEU A 183 11.09 -4.06 -2.76
C LEU A 183 10.34 -5.30 -2.29
N TRP A 184 9.05 -5.14 -2.00
CA TRP A 184 8.15 -6.21 -1.59
C TRP A 184 6.97 -6.26 -2.58
N ILE A 185 6.84 -7.37 -3.30
CA ILE A 185 5.79 -7.62 -4.31
C ILE A 185 5.00 -8.91 -4.03
N THR A 186 4.99 -9.34 -2.77
CA THR A 186 4.34 -10.56 -2.28
C THR A 186 2.86 -10.66 -2.73
N ASP A 187 2.39 -11.85 -3.09
CA ASP A 187 1.02 -12.13 -3.59
C ASP A 187 0.57 -11.30 -4.82
N SER A 188 1.46 -10.52 -5.45
CA SER A 188 1.16 -9.77 -6.66
C SER A 188 1.19 -10.66 -7.91
N GLN A 189 0.62 -10.14 -9.00
CA GLN A 189 0.59 -10.82 -10.31
C GLN A 189 1.81 -10.48 -11.19
N VAL A 190 2.88 -9.94 -10.61
CA VAL A 190 4.14 -9.66 -11.31
C VAL A 190 4.81 -10.97 -11.72
N LYS A 191 5.16 -11.06 -13.01
CA LYS A 191 5.87 -12.22 -13.58
C LYS A 191 7.28 -11.90 -14.09
N ASP A 192 7.47 -10.69 -14.61
CA ASP A 192 8.76 -10.24 -15.16
C ASP A 192 9.47 -9.34 -14.15
N ILE A 193 10.72 -9.70 -13.83
CA ILE A 193 11.61 -8.95 -12.94
C ILE A 193 12.89 -8.48 -13.66
N ALA A 194 12.92 -8.48 -15.00
CA ALA A 194 14.06 -8.03 -15.80
C ALA A 194 14.49 -6.59 -15.49
N VAL A 195 13.55 -5.73 -15.08
CA VAL A 195 13.82 -4.36 -14.62
C VAL A 195 14.73 -4.29 -13.39
N LEU A 196 14.75 -5.32 -12.54
CA LEU A 196 15.52 -5.35 -11.30
C LEU A 196 17.02 -5.56 -11.52
N LYS A 197 17.43 -5.91 -12.75
CA LYS A 197 18.75 -6.49 -13.05
C LYS A 197 19.93 -5.68 -12.48
N ASP A 198 19.98 -4.40 -12.82
CA ASP A 198 21.07 -3.48 -12.45
C ASP A 198 20.73 -2.62 -11.21
N MET A 199 19.69 -3.00 -10.43
CA MET A 199 19.25 -2.31 -9.22
C MET A 199 20.02 -2.77 -7.97
N ASN A 200 20.31 -1.85 -7.05
CA ASN A 200 21.12 -2.11 -5.85
C ASN A 200 20.30 -2.61 -4.65
N LEU A 201 19.30 -3.47 -4.91
CA LEU A 201 18.42 -4.02 -3.88
C LEU A 201 19.21 -4.77 -2.79
N VAL A 202 18.80 -4.58 -1.53
CA VAL A 202 19.30 -5.30 -0.35
C VAL A 202 18.28 -6.35 0.11
N SER A 203 17.00 -6.07 -0.08
CA SER A 203 15.87 -6.94 0.25
C SER A 203 14.90 -7.04 -0.93
N LEU A 204 14.58 -8.25 -1.35
CA LEU A 204 13.56 -8.53 -2.35
C LEU A 204 12.63 -9.63 -1.85
N ASP A 205 11.33 -9.40 -1.94
CA ASP A 205 10.31 -10.40 -1.61
C ASP A 205 9.38 -10.63 -2.81
N LEU A 206 9.40 -11.88 -3.30
CA LEU A 206 8.66 -12.40 -4.44
C LEU A 206 7.68 -13.52 -4.00
N GLU A 207 7.34 -13.62 -2.71
CA GLU A 207 6.49 -14.71 -2.20
C GLU A 207 5.13 -14.74 -2.91
N ASN A 208 4.66 -15.94 -3.26
CA ASN A 208 3.42 -16.21 -4.00
C ASN A 208 3.28 -15.56 -5.40
N THR A 209 4.36 -15.03 -5.99
CA THR A 209 4.32 -14.43 -7.35
C THR A 209 4.51 -15.46 -8.48
N PRO A 210 3.94 -15.25 -9.68
CA PRO A 210 4.16 -16.10 -10.86
C PRO A 210 5.54 -15.95 -11.53
N VAL A 211 6.56 -15.46 -10.80
CA VAL A 211 7.95 -15.36 -11.26
C VAL A 211 8.57 -16.75 -11.43
N THR A 212 9.21 -16.97 -12.57
CA THR A 212 9.88 -18.24 -12.92
C THR A 212 11.39 -18.11 -13.15
N ASP A 213 11.87 -16.93 -13.55
CA ASP A 213 13.27 -16.70 -13.90
C ASP A 213 13.93 -15.72 -12.92
N LEU A 214 15.06 -16.14 -12.35
CA LEU A 214 15.91 -15.33 -11.47
C LEU A 214 17.18 -14.82 -12.17
N SER A 215 17.32 -15.02 -13.49
CA SER A 215 18.45 -14.50 -14.28
C SER A 215 18.70 -12.98 -14.12
N PRO A 216 17.70 -12.11 -13.88
CA PRO A 216 17.96 -10.71 -13.57
C PRO A 216 18.75 -10.49 -12.27
N LEU A 217 18.60 -11.36 -11.27
CA LEU A 217 19.30 -11.23 -9.98
C LEU A 217 20.78 -11.70 -10.06
N ALA A 218 21.21 -12.28 -11.18
CA ALA A 218 22.53 -12.89 -11.31
C ALA A 218 23.68 -11.86 -11.20
N GLY A 219 24.56 -12.05 -10.21
CA GLY A 219 25.71 -11.18 -9.95
C GLY A 219 25.46 -9.96 -9.05
N GLN A 220 24.25 -9.77 -8.52
CA GLN A 220 23.95 -8.66 -7.59
C GLN A 220 24.74 -8.78 -6.28
N THR A 221 25.60 -7.80 -6.00
CA THR A 221 26.47 -7.81 -4.80
C THR A 221 25.78 -7.24 -3.56
N SER A 222 24.79 -6.38 -3.75
CA SER A 222 24.00 -5.72 -2.70
C SER A 222 22.98 -6.64 -2.02
N LEU A 223 22.42 -7.61 -2.74
CA LEU A 223 21.29 -8.41 -2.25
C LEU A 223 21.69 -9.26 -1.04
N LYS A 224 20.92 -9.16 0.03
CA LYS A 224 21.12 -9.89 1.29
C LYS A 224 19.94 -10.77 1.68
N ARG A 225 18.72 -10.35 1.36
CA ARG A 225 17.48 -11.05 1.74
C ARG A 225 16.65 -11.29 0.50
N LEU A 226 16.44 -12.55 0.17
CA LEU A 226 15.56 -12.99 -0.90
C LEU A 226 14.47 -13.89 -0.34
N ASN A 227 13.24 -13.67 -0.75
CA ASN A 227 12.12 -14.59 -0.55
C ASN A 227 11.49 -14.92 -1.91
N ILE A 228 11.29 -16.21 -2.15
CA ILE A 228 10.70 -16.81 -3.35
C ILE A 228 9.79 -18.00 -2.97
N ALA A 229 9.31 -18.08 -1.72
CA ALA A 229 8.33 -19.09 -1.32
C ALA A 229 7.04 -18.97 -2.15
N GLY A 230 6.37 -20.07 -2.43
CA GLY A 230 5.15 -20.10 -3.23
C GLY A 230 5.34 -19.81 -4.74
N SER A 231 6.36 -19.05 -5.13
CA SER A 231 6.66 -18.68 -6.53
C SER A 231 6.95 -19.87 -7.45
N ASP A 232 6.92 -19.68 -8.76
CA ASP A 232 7.14 -20.74 -9.76
C ASP A 232 8.62 -20.89 -10.20
N VAL A 233 9.56 -20.41 -9.39
CA VAL A 233 10.99 -20.63 -9.59
C VAL A 233 11.34 -22.11 -9.39
N THR A 234 11.87 -22.75 -10.44
CA THR A 234 12.45 -24.11 -10.37
C THR A 234 13.97 -24.14 -10.47
N ASP A 235 14.61 -22.99 -10.70
CA ASP A 235 16.06 -22.86 -10.95
C ASP A 235 16.73 -21.85 -10.02
N LEU A 236 17.64 -22.34 -9.17
CA LEU A 236 18.45 -21.51 -8.28
C LEU A 236 19.88 -21.26 -8.80
N THR A 237 20.22 -21.74 -10.00
CA THR A 237 21.54 -21.48 -10.60
C THR A 237 21.85 -19.99 -10.86
N PRO A 238 20.89 -19.07 -11.09
CA PRO A 238 21.16 -17.63 -11.13
C PRO A 238 21.68 -17.05 -9.80
N LEU A 239 21.42 -17.71 -8.67
CA LEU A 239 21.89 -17.25 -7.34
C LEU A 239 23.39 -17.53 -7.11
N ARG A 240 24.11 -18.08 -8.10
CA ARG A 240 25.51 -18.49 -7.99
C ARG A 240 26.43 -17.28 -7.89
N GLY A 241 27.14 -17.19 -6.76
CA GLY A 241 28.04 -16.07 -6.45
C GLY A 241 27.38 -14.91 -5.72
N LEU A 242 26.05 -14.96 -5.48
CA LEU A 242 25.40 -14.02 -4.57
C LEU A 242 25.82 -14.30 -3.13
N ALA A 243 25.86 -13.25 -2.31
CA ALA A 243 26.18 -13.33 -0.89
C ALA A 243 24.94 -13.00 -0.06
N LEU A 244 23.92 -13.88 -0.09
CA LEU A 244 22.70 -13.72 0.70
C LEU A 244 22.96 -14.05 2.18
N ASP A 245 22.34 -13.28 3.08
CA ASP A 245 22.27 -13.56 4.51
C ASP A 245 21.02 -14.41 4.84
N ARG A 246 19.93 -14.23 4.09
CA ARG A 246 18.67 -14.98 4.20
C ARG A 246 18.10 -15.38 2.83
N LEU A 247 17.66 -16.64 2.72
CA LEU A 247 16.82 -17.15 1.64
C LEU A 247 15.56 -17.83 2.21
N ILE A 248 14.38 -17.43 1.73
CA ILE A 248 13.13 -18.15 1.98
C ILE A 248 12.62 -18.66 0.62
N PHE A 249 12.24 -19.93 0.51
CA PHE A 249 11.90 -20.58 -0.77
C PHE A 249 11.08 -21.86 -0.57
N THR A 250 10.59 -22.46 -1.66
CA THR A 250 9.91 -23.77 -1.64
C THR A 250 10.84 -24.85 -2.23
N PRO A 251 11.65 -25.57 -1.41
CA PRO A 251 12.60 -26.59 -1.87
C PRO A 251 12.01 -27.68 -2.79
N GLU A 252 10.72 -27.96 -2.61
CA GLU A 252 9.97 -29.01 -3.29
C GLU A 252 9.69 -28.68 -4.76
N LYS A 253 9.71 -27.39 -5.15
CA LYS A 253 9.61 -26.93 -6.54
C LYS A 253 10.95 -26.93 -7.29
N ILE A 254 12.10 -27.08 -6.60
CA ILE A 254 13.41 -26.82 -7.21
C ILE A 254 13.93 -28.04 -7.98
N GLU A 255 14.15 -27.86 -9.28
CA GLU A 255 14.68 -28.88 -10.19
C GLU A 255 16.22 -28.81 -10.32
N LYS A 256 16.81 -27.61 -10.19
CA LYS A 256 18.27 -27.37 -10.31
C LYS A 256 18.75 -26.20 -9.45
N GLY A 257 20.02 -26.23 -9.06
CA GLY A 257 20.66 -25.17 -8.27
C GLY A 257 20.58 -25.34 -6.75
N LEU A 258 20.04 -26.45 -6.22
CA LEU A 258 20.05 -26.73 -4.77
C LEU A 258 21.48 -26.80 -4.21
N GLU A 259 22.47 -27.17 -5.03
CA GLU A 259 23.89 -27.16 -4.67
C GLU A 259 24.41 -25.73 -4.45
N VAL A 260 23.92 -24.75 -5.23
CA VAL A 260 24.31 -23.33 -5.09
C VAL A 260 23.95 -22.78 -3.70
N VAL A 261 22.76 -23.13 -3.20
CA VAL A 261 22.31 -22.68 -1.87
C VAL A 261 23.01 -23.46 -0.74
N ARG A 262 23.31 -24.75 -0.95
CA ARG A 262 24.08 -25.57 0.02
C ARG A 262 25.52 -25.08 0.17
N GLU A 263 26.13 -24.60 -0.90
CA GLU A 263 27.52 -24.14 -0.93
C GLU A 263 27.68 -22.65 -0.61
N MET A 264 26.59 -21.89 -0.44
CA MET A 264 26.60 -20.44 -0.18
C MET A 264 27.10 -20.11 1.24
N PRO A 265 28.32 -19.58 1.42
CA PRO A 265 28.95 -19.47 2.75
C PRO A 265 28.48 -18.27 3.57
N SER A 266 27.80 -17.30 2.94
CA SER A 266 27.20 -16.14 3.61
C SER A 266 25.89 -16.46 4.32
N LEU A 267 25.21 -17.54 3.93
CA LEU A 267 23.83 -17.79 4.31
C LEU A 267 23.71 -18.11 5.80
N GLN A 268 23.10 -17.20 6.56
CA GLN A 268 22.87 -17.38 8.00
C GLN A 268 21.49 -17.98 8.30
N ASN A 269 20.54 -17.75 7.40
CA ASN A 269 19.11 -17.99 7.61
C ASN A 269 18.47 -18.63 6.37
N ILE A 270 17.79 -19.76 6.54
CA ILE A 270 17.07 -20.45 5.46
C ILE A 270 15.78 -21.11 5.99
N GLY A 271 14.68 -21.01 5.23
CA GLY A 271 13.35 -21.47 5.65
C GLY A 271 12.39 -21.66 4.48
N ARG A 272 11.19 -22.18 4.78
CA ARG A 272 10.07 -22.29 3.81
C ARG A 272 9.07 -21.14 3.90
N SER A 273 9.08 -20.42 5.01
CA SER A 273 8.30 -19.24 5.36
C SER A 273 9.08 -18.44 6.42
N PHE A 274 8.62 -17.23 6.76
CA PHE A 274 9.26 -16.41 7.80
C PHE A 274 9.36 -17.11 9.17
N ASP A 275 8.32 -17.84 9.60
CA ASP A 275 8.30 -18.54 10.89
C ASP A 275 9.16 -19.81 10.92
N THR A 276 9.58 -20.33 9.77
CA THR A 276 10.37 -21.57 9.64
C THR A 276 11.84 -21.34 9.32
N VAL A 277 12.31 -20.09 9.42
CA VAL A 277 13.71 -19.71 9.21
C VAL A 277 14.62 -20.33 10.29
N SER A 278 15.71 -20.96 9.85
CA SER A 278 16.71 -21.59 10.73
C SER A 278 18.12 -21.51 10.13
N ALA A 279 19.14 -21.87 10.91
CA ALA A 279 20.51 -21.98 10.41
C ALA A 279 20.64 -23.13 9.37
N PRO A 280 21.42 -22.97 8.27
CA PRO A 280 21.43 -23.95 7.17
C PRO A 280 21.73 -25.39 7.56
N GLY A 281 22.59 -25.63 8.56
CA GLY A 281 22.88 -26.98 9.05
C GLY A 281 21.65 -27.70 9.62
N LEU A 282 20.74 -26.98 10.28
CA LEU A 282 19.48 -27.53 10.81
C LEU A 282 18.48 -27.77 9.68
N PHE A 283 18.33 -26.79 8.78
CA PHE A 283 17.44 -26.87 7.63
C PHE A 283 17.79 -28.05 6.71
N TRP A 284 19.07 -28.18 6.31
CA TRP A 284 19.50 -29.26 5.42
C TRP A 284 19.44 -30.63 6.10
N ALA A 285 19.72 -30.73 7.41
CA ALA A 285 19.52 -31.98 8.14
C ALA A 285 18.04 -32.40 8.17
N GLY A 286 17.11 -31.44 8.36
CA GLY A 286 15.68 -31.67 8.27
C GLY A 286 15.26 -32.11 6.86
N TYR A 287 15.62 -31.33 5.84
CA TYR A 287 15.31 -31.63 4.44
C TYR A 287 15.86 -33.00 4.01
N ASP A 288 17.11 -33.34 4.33
CA ASP A 288 17.72 -34.62 3.94
C ASP A 288 17.16 -35.83 4.70
N SER A 289 16.53 -35.62 5.86
CA SER A 289 15.82 -36.68 6.59
C SER A 289 14.43 -37.03 6.01
N GLN A 290 13.83 -36.16 5.20
CA GLN A 290 12.48 -36.38 4.64
C GLN A 290 12.47 -37.50 3.57
N PRO A 291 11.50 -38.43 3.60
CA PRO A 291 11.37 -39.48 2.59
C PRO A 291 11.07 -38.88 1.20
N LYS A 292 11.58 -39.53 0.14
CA LYS A 292 11.61 -38.97 -1.23
C LYS A 292 10.24 -38.61 -1.82
N GLU A 293 9.17 -39.25 -1.35
CA GLU A 293 7.79 -38.99 -1.76
C GLU A 293 7.30 -37.64 -1.18
N SER A 294 7.54 -37.39 0.11
CA SER A 294 7.21 -36.11 0.78
C SER A 294 8.03 -34.90 0.29
N LYS A 295 8.97 -35.09 -0.64
CA LYS A 295 9.70 -33.99 -1.31
C LYS A 295 9.00 -33.49 -2.59
N LYS A 296 7.81 -34.01 -2.91
CA LYS A 296 7.02 -33.63 -4.10
C LYS A 296 5.53 -33.38 -3.84
N GLU A 297 5.00 -33.79 -2.68
CA GLU A 297 3.55 -33.70 -2.38
C GLU A 297 3.26 -32.87 -1.13
N GLU A 298 3.32 -31.54 -1.29
CA GLU A 298 2.43 -30.61 -0.56
C GLU A 298 1.67 -29.75 -1.57
N THR A 299 0.79 -30.39 -2.36
CA THR A 299 -0.25 -29.68 -3.10
C THR A 299 -1.20 -29.01 -2.11
N PRO A 300 -1.45 -27.69 -2.17
CA PRO A 300 -2.42 -27.03 -1.31
C PRO A 300 -3.81 -27.61 -1.58
N LYS A 301 -4.51 -28.04 -0.52
CA LYS A 301 -5.78 -28.77 -0.64
C LYS A 301 -6.87 -28.26 0.29
N ALA A 302 -7.24 -27.00 0.10
CA ALA A 302 -8.60 -26.50 0.31
C ALA A 302 -8.72 -25.10 -0.33
N GLU A 303 -9.70 -24.91 -1.20
CA GLU A 303 -10.18 -23.57 -1.54
C GLU A 303 -11.04 -23.08 -0.37
N GLU A 304 -10.63 -22.04 0.37
CA GLU A 304 -11.59 -21.31 1.19
C GLU A 304 -12.45 -20.46 0.27
N GLN A 305 -13.71 -20.87 0.11
CA GLN A 305 -14.69 -20.15 -0.69
C GLN A 305 -15.01 -18.78 -0.04
N PRO A 306 -15.06 -17.68 -0.82
CA PRO A 306 -15.53 -16.39 -0.32
C PRO A 306 -16.95 -16.50 0.28
N GLN A 307 -17.19 -15.86 1.43
CA GLN A 307 -18.46 -15.94 2.15
C GLN A 307 -19.57 -15.05 1.56
N GLU A 308 -19.98 -15.28 0.31
CA GLU A 308 -21.19 -14.67 -0.26
C GLU A 308 -22.44 -15.55 0.00
N ALA A 309 -23.02 -15.43 1.20
CA ALA A 309 -24.20 -16.23 1.59
C ALA A 309 -25.20 -15.52 2.53
N MET A 310 -25.44 -14.21 2.39
CA MET A 310 -26.57 -13.53 3.06
C MET A 310 -27.22 -12.39 2.25
N LYS A 311 -28.13 -12.75 1.33
CA LYS A 311 -29.52 -12.22 1.20
C LYS A 311 -30.14 -12.56 -0.17
N GLU A 312 -30.86 -13.68 -0.26
CA GLU A 312 -32.04 -13.75 -1.14
C GLU A 312 -33.09 -14.74 -0.62
N GLN A 313 -34.07 -14.22 0.11
CA GLN A 313 -35.33 -14.90 0.44
C GLN A 313 -36.49 -13.90 0.41
N ALA A 314 -36.99 -13.62 -0.80
CA ALA A 314 -38.28 -12.96 -1.03
C ALA A 314 -38.73 -13.20 -2.49
N LYS A 315 -39.29 -14.40 -2.75
CA LYS A 315 -40.11 -14.65 -3.94
C LYS A 315 -41.58 -14.69 -3.53
N GLU A 316 -42.45 -14.34 -4.48
CA GLU A 316 -43.90 -14.10 -4.30
C GLU A 316 -44.16 -12.76 -3.57
N GLU A 317 -45.07 -11.89 -4.01
CA GLU A 317 -46.26 -12.11 -4.84
C GLU A 317 -46.35 -11.20 -6.09
N ALA A 318 -47.12 -11.65 -7.09
CA ALA A 318 -47.70 -10.80 -8.13
C ALA A 318 -48.96 -11.46 -8.74
N PRO A 319 -50.13 -10.80 -8.74
CA PRO A 319 -51.26 -11.16 -9.59
C PRO A 319 -51.36 -10.24 -10.84
N ALA A 320 -52.10 -10.73 -11.82
CA ALA A 320 -52.27 -10.18 -13.17
C ALA A 320 -52.91 -8.78 -13.26
N ASP A 321 -52.81 -8.18 -14.46
CA ASP A 321 -54.02 -7.71 -15.16
C ASP A 321 -53.84 -7.74 -16.70
N GLU A 322 -54.92 -7.44 -17.42
CA GLU A 322 -55.28 -8.06 -18.72
C GLU A 322 -54.60 -7.50 -20.01
N LYS A 323 -54.51 -8.38 -21.03
CA LYS A 323 -54.48 -8.08 -22.49
C LYS A 323 -55.93 -7.94 -23.00
N PRO A 324 -56.26 -7.24 -24.11
CA PRO A 324 -55.68 -7.44 -25.46
C PRO A 324 -55.52 -6.09 -26.25
N LEU A 325 -55.24 -5.96 -27.56
CA LEU A 325 -55.53 -6.75 -28.78
C LEU A 325 -54.40 -6.69 -29.85
N GLU A 326 -54.57 -7.51 -30.88
CA GLU A 326 -53.69 -7.67 -32.04
C GLU A 326 -54.05 -6.69 -33.17
N ASN A 327 -53.11 -6.52 -34.12
CA ASN A 327 -53.43 -6.62 -35.55
C ASN A 327 -52.14 -6.98 -36.32
N GLU A 328 -52.19 -8.04 -37.13
CA GLU A 328 -51.15 -8.32 -38.13
C GLU A 328 -51.42 -7.51 -39.40
N GLU A 329 -50.37 -7.05 -40.09
CA GLU A 329 -50.40 -7.14 -41.56
C GLU A 329 -49.01 -7.47 -42.15
N LYS A 330 -49.01 -8.37 -43.13
CA LYS A 330 -47.87 -8.89 -43.92
C LYS A 330 -47.87 -8.17 -45.29
N THR A 331 -46.88 -8.21 -46.19
CA THR A 331 -45.51 -8.79 -46.23
C THR A 331 -44.48 -7.62 -46.42
N ASP A 332 -43.32 -7.61 -47.12
CA ASP A 332 -42.55 -8.58 -47.91
C ASP A 332 -41.05 -8.22 -48.09
N LYS A 333 -40.34 -9.02 -48.89
CA LYS A 333 -39.03 -8.80 -49.55
C LYS A 333 -39.22 -8.91 -51.09
N PRO A 334 -38.25 -8.64 -52.00
CA PRO A 334 -36.78 -8.78 -51.93
C PRO A 334 -36.04 -7.42 -52.02
N ALA A 335 -34.75 -7.22 -51.69
CA ALA A 335 -33.50 -7.99 -51.82
C ALA A 335 -32.84 -7.95 -53.22
N GLU A 336 -31.82 -7.10 -53.39
CA GLU A 336 -30.80 -7.21 -54.47
C GLU A 336 -29.49 -6.44 -54.11
N THR A 337 -28.36 -6.84 -54.70
CA THR A 337 -26.97 -6.32 -54.54
C THR A 337 -26.11 -6.85 -55.73
N PRO A 338 -24.83 -6.45 -55.97
CA PRO A 338 -24.02 -5.32 -55.48
C PRO A 338 -23.39 -4.49 -56.65
N ALA A 339 -22.16 -3.98 -56.46
CA ALA A 339 -21.21 -3.39 -57.44
C ALA A 339 -21.43 -1.90 -57.82
N THR A 340 -20.42 -1.12 -58.27
CA THR A 340 -19.00 -1.43 -58.60
C THR A 340 -18.06 -0.26 -58.25
N GLU A 341 -16.76 -0.54 -58.12
CA GLU A 341 -15.65 0.44 -58.18
C GLU A 341 -15.52 1.04 -59.61
N PRO A 342 -14.81 2.18 -59.79
CA PRO A 342 -13.49 2.04 -60.42
C PRO A 342 -12.42 3.05 -59.92
N ALA A 343 -11.15 2.67 -60.08
CA ALA A 343 -9.99 3.55 -59.92
C ALA A 343 -9.60 4.27 -61.24
N ALA A 344 -8.87 5.38 -61.14
CA ALA A 344 -8.13 5.99 -62.24
C ALA A 344 -6.89 6.75 -61.73
N GLU A 345 -5.76 6.58 -62.40
CA GLU A 345 -4.48 7.23 -62.09
C GLU A 345 -4.37 8.60 -62.79
N SER A 346 -3.52 9.52 -62.29
CA SER A 346 -2.33 10.00 -63.05
C SER A 346 -1.56 11.16 -62.37
N LYS A 347 -0.23 10.97 -62.29
CA LYS A 347 0.87 11.94 -62.58
C LYS A 347 1.03 13.21 -61.70
N GLU A 348 2.22 13.46 -61.11
CA GLU A 348 3.50 13.92 -61.72
C GLU A 348 3.34 15.38 -62.20
N GLU A 349 4.00 16.40 -61.62
CA GLU A 349 5.46 16.61 -61.56
C GLU A 349 6.02 17.22 -60.24
N SER A 350 7.35 17.31 -60.21
CA SER A 350 8.27 17.84 -59.19
C SER A 350 8.37 19.38 -59.09
N GLU A 351 8.81 19.90 -57.93
CA GLU A 351 10.00 20.78 -57.90
C GLU A 351 10.68 20.92 -56.51
N LYS A 352 12.00 21.14 -56.52
CA LYS A 352 12.94 21.41 -55.40
C LYS A 352 14.30 21.78 -56.04
N PRO A 353 15.29 22.46 -55.38
CA PRO A 353 15.31 23.07 -54.05
C PRO A 353 15.95 24.50 -54.05
N ALA A 354 16.47 24.91 -52.87
CA ALA A 354 17.50 25.95 -52.65
C ALA A 354 17.03 27.43 -52.70
N GLN A 355 17.70 28.40 -52.10
CA GLN A 355 18.94 28.45 -51.27
C GLN A 355 18.59 28.93 -49.84
N ASN A 356 19.42 28.81 -48.80
CA ASN A 356 20.85 29.09 -48.70
C ASN A 356 21.50 28.36 -47.51
#